data_AF-A0A380K8F6-F1
#
_entry.id   AF-A0A380K8F6-F1
#
_cell.length_a   1.000
_cell.length_b   1.000
_cell.length_c   1.000
_cell.angle_alpha   90.00
_cell.angle_beta   90.00
_cell.angle_gamma   90.00
#
_symmetry.space_group_name_H-M   'P 1'
#
loop_
_entity.id
_entity.type
_entity.pdbx_description
1 polymer ?
#
loop_
_entity_poly.entity_id
_entity_poly.type
_entity_poly.pdbx_seq_one_letter_code
_entity_poly.pdbx_strand_id
1 'polypeptide(L)'
;MTNQEFFHNWQLAFGRSPNPFEYQDMEKWIEELSVEVVNEVLRLIVYQEKVNMRYFASIIADWERKGIKSLADVENNKAQHENTKAKSKGTANSKSNVPDWSNPNYKEPEIDLSEDKVIFNLIKEITWKMYRWELNWAKYQNFVKYSQGGVMKNGVELKVNPVNIYAAFNGMTSEEAEKAMFAHKKKELLAYEQNR
;
A
#
# COMPACT_ATOMS: atom_id res chain seq x y z
N MET A 1 13.95 34.47 -3.62
CA MET A 1 13.77 33.89 -4.98
C MET A 1 12.45 34.41 -5.52
N THR A 2 12.30 34.58 -6.83
CA THR A 2 11.03 35.07 -7.41
C THR A 2 10.11 33.92 -7.82
N ASN A 3 8.79 34.18 -7.90
CA ASN A 3 7.83 33.18 -8.40
C ASN A 3 8.15 32.77 -9.85
N GLN A 4 8.60 33.72 -10.69
CA GLN A 4 8.99 33.42 -12.07
C GLN A 4 10.18 32.45 -12.14
N GLU A 5 11.21 32.67 -11.32
CA GLU A 5 12.36 31.74 -11.21
C GLU A 5 11.92 30.36 -10.74
N PHE A 6 11.00 30.28 -9.77
CA PHE A 6 10.45 29.02 -9.31
C PHE A 6 9.74 28.25 -10.44
N PHE A 7 8.81 28.89 -11.16
CA PHE A 7 8.10 28.23 -12.26
C PHE A 7 9.03 27.82 -13.39
N HIS A 8 10.07 28.60 -13.67
CA HIS A 8 11.12 28.22 -14.62
C HIS A 8 11.86 26.95 -14.18
N ASN A 9 12.32 26.91 -12.92
CA ASN A 9 12.98 25.72 -12.35
C ASN A 9 12.06 24.50 -12.34
N TRP A 10 10.79 24.72 -12.02
CA TRP A 10 9.77 23.68 -12.03
C TRP A 10 9.60 23.09 -13.43
N GLN A 11 9.49 23.93 -14.46
CA GLN A 11 9.36 23.48 -15.84
C GLN A 11 10.60 22.70 -16.32
N LEU A 12 11.80 23.14 -15.95
CA LEU A 12 13.04 22.42 -16.24
C LEU A 12 13.07 21.04 -15.56
N ALA A 13 12.65 20.95 -14.30
CA ALA A 13 12.63 19.70 -13.55
C ALA A 13 11.61 18.71 -14.11
N PHE A 14 10.40 19.18 -14.45
CA PHE A 14 9.30 18.34 -14.94
C PHE A 14 9.35 18.07 -16.46
N GLY A 15 10.15 18.82 -17.21
CA GLY A 15 10.26 18.69 -18.67
C GLY A 15 9.00 19.09 -19.43
N ARG A 16 8.08 19.82 -18.78
CA ARG A 16 6.81 20.27 -19.36
C ARG A 16 6.32 21.52 -18.65
N SER A 17 5.40 22.24 -19.28
CA SER A 17 4.67 23.30 -18.60
C SER A 17 3.69 22.73 -17.56
N PRO A 18 3.44 23.44 -16.45
CA PRO A 18 2.38 23.06 -15.53
C PRO A 18 1.01 23.22 -16.19
N ASN A 19 0.07 22.35 -15.81
CA ASN A 19 -1.33 22.53 -16.21
C ASN A 19 -2.02 23.60 -15.34
N PRO A 20 -3.21 24.11 -15.71
CA PRO A 20 -3.87 25.19 -14.97
C PRO A 20 -4.15 24.89 -13.47
N PHE A 21 -4.46 23.64 -13.12
CA PHE A 21 -4.70 23.25 -11.73
C PHE A 21 -3.41 23.14 -10.94
N GLU A 22 -2.34 22.64 -11.57
CA GLU A 22 -1.00 22.62 -10.97
C GLU A 22 -0.48 24.04 -10.71
N TYR A 23 -0.77 24.99 -11.61
CA TYR A 23 -0.49 26.40 -11.38
C TYR A 23 -1.21 26.92 -10.13
N GLN A 24 -2.52 26.69 -10.02
CA GLN A 24 -3.33 27.11 -8.87
C GLN A 24 -2.82 26.50 -7.56
N ASP A 25 -2.49 25.20 -7.56
CA ASP A 25 -1.95 24.51 -6.39
C ASP A 25 -0.61 25.11 -5.96
N MET A 26 0.29 25.37 -6.92
CA MET A 26 1.59 25.97 -6.63
C MET A 26 1.48 27.41 -6.14
N GLU A 27 0.61 28.24 -6.74
CA GLU A 27 0.35 29.60 -6.26
C GLU A 27 -0.15 29.57 -4.81
N LYS A 28 -1.12 28.71 -4.51
CA LYS A 28 -1.62 28.51 -3.15
C LYS A 28 -0.51 28.12 -2.18
N TRP A 29 0.33 27.14 -2.52
CA TRP A 29 1.43 26.72 -1.64
C TRP A 29 2.49 27.82 -1.45
N ILE A 30 2.76 28.61 -2.49
CA ILE A 30 3.67 29.76 -2.39
C ILE A 30 3.11 30.80 -1.41
N GLU A 31 1.81 31.05 -1.44
CA GLU A 31 1.13 31.96 -0.50
C GLU A 31 1.17 31.42 0.94
N GLU A 32 0.98 30.11 1.13
CA GLU A 32 0.90 29.49 2.46
C GLU A 32 2.27 29.22 3.12
N LEU A 33 3.30 28.90 2.33
CA LEU A 33 4.61 28.41 2.82
C LEU A 33 5.82 29.24 2.39
N SER A 34 5.64 30.25 1.53
CA SER A 34 6.70 30.98 0.79
C SER A 34 7.31 30.21 -0.39
N VAL A 35 7.72 30.96 -1.41
CA VAL A 35 8.31 30.42 -2.63
C VAL A 35 9.62 29.68 -2.37
N GLU A 36 10.41 30.13 -1.39
CA GLU A 36 11.66 29.49 -0.98
C GLU A 36 11.46 28.07 -0.46
N VAL A 37 10.45 27.85 0.38
CA VAL A 37 10.15 26.54 0.97
C VAL A 37 9.62 25.58 -0.09
N VAL A 38 8.72 26.06 -0.96
CA VAL A 38 8.17 25.24 -2.06
C VAL A 38 9.28 24.81 -3.04
N ASN A 39 10.28 25.67 -3.27
CA ASN A 39 11.44 25.31 -4.10
C ASN A 39 12.41 24.33 -3.43
N GLU A 40 12.52 24.34 -2.10
CA GLU A 40 13.24 23.28 -1.39
C GLU A 40 12.60 21.91 -1.60
N VAL A 41 11.26 21.84 -1.63
CA VAL A 41 10.56 20.61 -1.99
C VAL A 41 10.90 20.18 -3.42
N LEU A 42 10.95 21.13 -4.36
CA LEU A 42 11.31 20.86 -5.75
C LEU A 42 12.73 20.27 -5.85
N ARG A 43 13.69 20.91 -5.19
CA ARG A 43 15.07 20.42 -5.10
C ARG A 43 15.13 18.99 -4.55
N LEU A 44 14.37 18.71 -3.50
CA LEU A 44 14.34 17.40 -2.86
C LEU A 44 13.83 16.31 -3.82
N ILE A 45 12.71 16.55 -4.51
CA ILE A 45 12.15 15.53 -5.43
C ILE A 45 13.04 15.29 -6.65
N VAL A 46 13.74 16.33 -7.11
CA VAL A 46 14.74 16.22 -8.19
C VAL A 46 15.94 15.41 -7.72
N TYR A 47 16.47 15.70 -6.53
CA TYR A 47 17.58 14.95 -5.94
C TYR A 47 17.25 13.47 -5.72
N GLN A 48 15.99 13.16 -5.43
CA GLN A 48 15.53 11.77 -5.27
C GLN A 48 15.13 11.07 -6.58
N GLU A 49 15.27 11.74 -7.73
CA GLU A 49 14.86 11.24 -9.05
C GLU A 49 13.37 10.82 -9.11
N LYS A 50 12.53 11.44 -8.27
CA LYS A 50 11.10 11.14 -8.13
C LYS A 50 10.25 12.34 -8.53
N VAL A 51 10.53 12.90 -9.70
CA VAL A 51 9.82 14.08 -10.21
C VAL A 51 8.41 13.70 -10.65
N ASN A 52 7.45 13.85 -9.74
CA ASN A 52 6.03 13.75 -10.05
C ASN A 52 5.21 14.64 -9.10
N MET A 53 4.06 15.14 -9.58
CA MET A 53 3.26 16.11 -8.81
C MET A 53 2.64 15.53 -7.56
N ARG A 54 2.25 14.26 -7.57
CA ARG A 54 1.67 13.60 -6.39
C ARG A 54 2.68 13.55 -5.24
N TYR A 55 3.94 13.29 -5.55
CA TYR A 55 5.01 13.22 -4.57
C TYR A 55 5.39 14.62 -4.08
N PHE A 56 5.49 15.59 -4.99
CA PHE A 56 5.65 17.00 -4.65
C PHE A 56 4.60 17.48 -3.65
N ALA A 57 3.31 17.30 -3.97
CA ALA A 57 2.19 17.65 -3.11
C ALA A 57 2.21 16.90 -1.76
N SER A 58 2.64 15.63 -1.75
CA SER A 58 2.70 14.85 -0.51
C SER A 58 3.74 15.38 0.49
N ILE A 59 4.87 15.93 0.00
CA ILE A 59 5.89 16.52 0.86
C ILE A 59 5.39 17.84 1.42
N ILE A 60 4.75 18.66 0.58
CA ILE A 60 4.13 19.92 1.01
C ILE A 60 3.10 19.68 2.12
N ALA A 61 2.18 18.72 1.93
CA ALA A 61 1.20 18.35 2.95
C ALA A 61 1.83 17.78 4.24
N ASP A 62 2.99 17.12 4.16
CA ASP A 62 3.73 16.71 5.35
C ASP A 62 4.36 17.88 6.09
N TRP A 63 4.91 18.85 5.35
CA TRP A 63 5.53 20.06 5.90
C TRP A 63 4.50 21.01 6.51
N GLU A 64 3.33 21.17 5.90
CA GLU A 64 2.19 21.89 6.47
C GLU A 64 1.75 21.29 7.79
N ARG A 65 1.59 19.95 7.86
CA ARG A 65 1.22 19.24 9.09
C ARG A 65 2.27 19.39 10.19
N LYS A 66 3.53 19.53 9.82
CA LYS A 66 4.66 19.78 10.74
C LYS A 66 4.84 21.27 11.08
N GLY A 67 4.08 22.17 10.45
CA GLY A 67 4.18 23.61 10.66
C GLY A 67 5.46 24.23 10.09
N ILE A 68 6.11 23.59 9.11
CA ILE A 68 7.36 24.06 8.50
C ILE A 68 7.00 25.19 7.52
N LYS A 69 7.30 26.44 7.88
CA LYS A 69 6.92 27.63 7.08
C LYS A 69 8.10 28.52 6.69
N SER A 70 9.30 28.25 7.21
CA SER A 70 10.49 29.03 6.91
C SER A 70 11.65 28.14 6.48
N LEU A 71 12.63 28.73 5.78
CA LEU A 71 13.87 28.03 5.44
C LEU A 71 14.61 27.51 6.68
N ALA A 72 14.53 28.22 7.81
CA ALA A 72 15.12 27.77 9.07
C ALA A 72 14.43 26.49 9.58
N ASP A 73 13.11 26.39 9.46
CA ASP A 73 12.36 25.19 9.84
C ASP A 73 12.67 24.02 8.91
N VAL A 74 12.86 24.29 7.62
CA VAL A 74 13.28 23.28 6.63
C VAL A 74 14.64 22.70 7.02
N GLU A 75 15.61 23.55 7.36
CA GLU A 75 16.94 23.11 7.76
C GLU A 75 16.91 22.32 9.07
N ASN A 76 16.15 22.78 10.06
CA ASN A 76 15.90 22.05 11.30
C ASN A 76 15.26 20.68 11.02
N ASN A 77 14.31 20.61 10.09
CA ASN A 77 13.68 19.34 9.70
C ASN A 77 14.67 18.39 9.01
N LYS A 78 15.51 18.90 8.11
CA LYS A 78 16.59 18.13 7.47
C LYS A 78 17.56 17.58 8.52
N ALA A 79 18.01 18.40 9.45
CA ALA A 79 18.90 18.00 10.54
C ALA A 79 18.26 16.94 11.45
N GLN A 80 16.97 17.08 11.79
CA GLN A 80 16.24 16.05 12.56
C GLN A 80 16.12 14.73 11.78
N HIS A 81 15.86 14.79 10.48
CA HIS A 81 15.80 13.60 9.62
C HIS A 81 17.17 12.91 9.52
N GLU A 82 18.26 13.65 9.38
CA GLU A 82 19.61 13.10 9.38
C GLU A 82 19.99 12.48 10.73
N ASN A 83 19.67 13.14 11.84
CA ASN A 83 19.86 12.59 13.18
C ASN A 83 19.04 11.32 13.41
N THR A 84 17.84 11.24 12.85
CA THR A 84 17.00 10.04 12.92
C THR A 84 17.57 8.92 12.05
N LYS A 85 18.07 9.23 10.83
CA LYS A 85 18.80 8.28 9.98
C LYS A 85 20.09 7.77 10.63
N ALA A 86 20.80 8.63 11.36
CA ALA A 86 22.02 8.26 12.08
C ALA A 86 21.72 7.37 13.28
N LYS A 87 20.63 7.64 14.02
CA LYS A 87 20.15 6.76 15.10
C LYS A 87 19.57 5.44 14.59
N SER A 88 18.93 5.43 13.41
CA SER A 88 18.40 4.20 12.80
C SER A 88 19.49 3.33 12.16
N LYS A 89 20.72 3.82 11.97
CA LYS A 89 21.87 2.96 11.59
C LYS A 89 22.24 1.93 12.67
N GLY A 90 21.70 2.04 13.89
CA GLY A 90 21.79 1.00 14.91
C GLY A 90 20.79 -0.15 14.76
N THR A 91 19.76 -0.01 13.92
CA THR A 91 18.66 -1.00 13.78
C THR A 91 18.03 -1.00 12.38
N ALA A 92 18.82 -0.74 11.34
CA ALA A 92 18.35 -0.87 9.96
C ALA A 92 18.55 -2.31 9.49
N ASN A 93 17.43 -3.04 9.42
CA ASN A 93 17.31 -4.32 8.73
C ASN A 93 17.57 -4.07 7.23
N SER A 94 18.84 -4.03 6.85
CA SER A 94 19.31 -3.93 5.47
C SER A 94 18.96 -5.24 4.75
N LYS A 95 17.81 -5.28 4.08
CA LYS A 95 17.60 -6.30 3.06
C LYS A 95 18.52 -5.98 1.89
N SER A 96 19.59 -6.78 1.80
CA SER A 96 20.55 -6.73 0.70
C SER A 96 19.85 -6.93 -0.64
N ASN A 97 20.39 -6.35 -1.71
CA ASN A 97 19.99 -6.70 -3.08
C ASN A 97 20.46 -8.12 -3.47
N VAL A 98 21.27 -8.74 -2.61
CA VAL A 98 21.65 -10.14 -2.68
C VAL A 98 20.54 -10.96 -2.05
N PRO A 99 19.92 -11.89 -2.80
CA PRO A 99 18.90 -12.78 -2.25
C PRO A 99 19.42 -13.52 -1.02
N ASP A 100 18.53 -13.73 -0.04
CA ASP A 100 18.88 -14.34 1.24
C ASP A 100 19.56 -15.72 1.08
N TRP A 101 19.26 -16.47 0.01
CA TRP A 101 19.87 -17.77 -0.32
C TRP A 101 21.37 -17.72 -0.63
N SER A 102 21.92 -16.54 -0.94
CA SER A 102 23.35 -16.36 -1.24
C SER A 102 24.21 -16.16 0.00
N ASN A 103 23.62 -16.15 1.21
CA ASN A 103 24.36 -16.12 2.46
C ASN A 103 24.93 -17.53 2.77
N PRO A 104 26.23 -17.70 3.08
CA PRO A 104 26.81 -19.00 3.47
C PRO A 104 26.12 -19.66 4.68
N ASN A 105 25.42 -18.85 5.49
CA ASN A 105 24.63 -19.32 6.63
C ASN A 105 23.12 -19.29 6.37
N TYR A 106 22.68 -19.25 5.10
CA TYR A 106 21.27 -19.35 4.75
C TYR A 106 20.73 -20.69 5.21
N LYS A 107 19.67 -20.64 6.03
CA LYS A 107 18.80 -21.77 6.28
C LYS A 107 17.53 -21.52 5.49
N GLU A 108 17.21 -22.45 4.60
CA GLU A 108 15.92 -22.42 3.91
C GLU A 108 14.82 -22.31 4.98
N PRO A 109 13.84 -21.39 4.84
CA PRO A 109 12.78 -21.28 5.82
C PRO A 109 12.12 -22.65 5.93
N GLU A 110 12.16 -23.25 7.11
CA GLU A 110 11.42 -24.48 7.38
C GLU A 110 9.95 -24.19 7.08
N ILE A 111 9.48 -24.71 5.95
CA ILE A 111 8.07 -24.70 5.63
C ILE A 111 7.45 -25.60 6.69
N ASP A 112 6.81 -24.97 7.67
CA ASP A 112 5.98 -25.65 8.64
C ASP A 112 4.85 -26.34 7.86
N LEU A 113 5.11 -27.60 7.53
CA LEU A 113 4.25 -28.55 6.82
C LEU A 113 3.13 -29.09 7.70
N SER A 114 2.82 -28.44 8.83
CA SER A 114 1.54 -28.69 9.49
C SER A 114 0.42 -28.60 8.46
N GLU A 115 -0.45 -29.60 8.44
CA GLU A 115 -1.52 -29.73 7.44
C GLU A 115 -2.32 -28.42 7.31
N ASP A 116 -2.51 -27.71 8.41
CA ASP A 116 -3.20 -26.42 8.48
C ASP A 116 -2.57 -25.29 7.66
N LYS A 117 -1.24 -25.15 7.64
CA LYS A 117 -0.56 -24.10 6.86
C LYS A 117 -0.59 -24.39 5.38
N VAL A 118 -0.47 -25.66 5.01
CA VAL A 118 -0.61 -26.12 3.61
C VAL A 118 -2.02 -25.81 3.11
N ILE A 119 -3.05 -26.18 3.88
CA ILE A 119 -4.46 -25.91 3.56
C ILE A 119 -4.72 -24.41 3.46
N PHE A 120 -4.21 -23.61 4.41
CA PHE A 120 -4.33 -22.16 4.37
C PHE A 120 -3.73 -21.55 3.10
N ASN A 121 -2.49 -21.92 2.74
CA ASN A 121 -1.83 -21.39 1.55
C ASN A 121 -2.59 -21.76 0.28
N LEU A 122 -3.05 -23.01 0.16
CA LEU A 122 -3.86 -23.47 -0.96
C LEU A 122 -5.15 -22.64 -1.10
N ILE A 123 -5.89 -22.46 -0.01
CA ILE A 123 -7.16 -21.71 -0.02
C ILE A 123 -6.89 -20.23 -0.35
N LYS A 124 -5.86 -19.64 0.24
CA LYS A 124 -5.48 -18.25 -0.01
C LYS A 124 -5.15 -18.01 -1.49
N GLU A 125 -4.43 -18.93 -2.12
CA GLU A 125 -4.16 -18.84 -3.56
C GLU A 125 -5.43 -18.95 -4.39
N ILE A 126 -6.29 -19.92 -4.07
CA ILE A 126 -7.55 -20.14 -4.78
C ILE A 126 -8.46 -18.91 -4.68
N THR A 127 -8.61 -18.33 -3.48
CA THR A 127 -9.48 -17.18 -3.27
C THR A 127 -8.99 -15.94 -4.00
N TRP A 128 -7.67 -15.72 -4.03
CA TRP A 128 -7.10 -14.62 -4.79
C TRP A 128 -7.29 -14.81 -6.29
N LYS A 129 -6.98 -16.00 -6.82
CA LYS A 129 -7.06 -16.29 -8.26
C LYS A 129 -8.50 -16.21 -8.78
N MET A 130 -9.47 -16.73 -8.04
CA MET A 130 -10.87 -16.81 -8.49
C MET A 130 -11.72 -15.60 -8.12
N TYR A 131 -11.53 -15.04 -6.91
CA TYR A 131 -12.43 -14.04 -6.34
C TYR A 131 -11.76 -12.71 -6.00
N ARG A 132 -10.43 -12.61 -6.17
CA ARG A 132 -9.61 -11.46 -5.74
C ARG A 132 -9.81 -11.11 -4.26
N TRP A 133 -10.10 -12.11 -3.45
CA TRP A 133 -10.31 -11.96 -2.01
C TRP A 133 -9.08 -12.36 -1.21
N GLU A 134 -8.69 -11.52 -0.25
CA GLU A 134 -7.51 -11.73 0.59
C GLU A 134 -7.86 -12.43 1.91
N LEU A 135 -7.44 -13.70 2.00
CA LEU A 135 -7.49 -14.49 3.22
C LEU A 135 -6.20 -14.27 4.05
N ASN A 136 -6.35 -14.06 5.36
CA ASN A 136 -5.24 -13.95 6.30
C ASN A 136 -5.25 -15.09 7.33
N TRP A 137 -4.10 -15.30 7.99
CA TRP A 137 -3.91 -16.44 8.89
C TRP A 137 -4.80 -16.40 10.13
N ALA A 138 -4.94 -15.22 10.77
CA ALA A 138 -5.77 -15.05 11.96
C ALA A 138 -7.25 -15.36 11.68
N LYS A 139 -7.74 -14.93 10.50
CA LYS A 139 -9.05 -15.29 9.97
C LYS A 139 -9.16 -16.82 9.88
N TYR A 140 -8.29 -17.48 9.12
CA TYR A 140 -8.30 -18.94 8.95
C TYR A 140 -8.33 -19.69 10.30
N GLN A 141 -7.50 -19.30 11.27
CA GLN A 141 -7.50 -19.92 12.59
C GLN A 141 -8.81 -19.73 13.35
N ASN A 142 -9.44 -18.55 13.25
CA ASN A 142 -10.77 -18.33 13.83
C ASN A 142 -11.79 -19.29 13.20
N PHE A 143 -11.78 -19.44 11.88
CA PHE A 143 -12.66 -20.39 11.19
C PHE A 143 -12.44 -21.84 11.64
N VAL A 144 -11.20 -22.29 11.75
CA VAL A 144 -10.88 -23.66 12.21
C VAL A 144 -11.36 -23.90 13.65
N LYS A 145 -11.20 -22.91 14.54
CA LYS A 145 -11.75 -22.98 15.90
C LYS A 145 -13.28 -23.11 15.90
N TYR A 146 -13.95 -22.37 15.03
CA TYR A 146 -15.41 -22.49 14.85
C TYR A 146 -15.80 -23.84 14.25
N SER A 147 -15.04 -24.38 13.30
CA SER A 147 -15.33 -25.68 12.68
C SER A 147 -15.18 -26.86 13.62
N GLN A 148 -14.20 -26.80 14.53
CA GLN A 148 -13.99 -27.81 15.56
C GLN A 148 -15.05 -27.77 16.67
N GLY A 149 -15.73 -26.62 16.85
CA GLY A 149 -16.66 -26.35 17.94
C GLY A 149 -18.12 -26.76 17.72
N GLY A 150 -18.51 -27.24 16.54
CA GLY A 150 -19.84 -27.78 16.27
C GLY A 150 -20.66 -27.00 15.24
N VAL A 151 -21.62 -27.73 14.66
CA VAL A 151 -22.49 -27.41 13.51
C VAL A 151 -22.96 -25.94 13.51
N MET A 152 -22.94 -25.31 12.33
CA MET A 152 -23.53 -23.97 12.17
C MET A 152 -24.99 -23.97 12.61
N LYS A 153 -25.52 -22.83 13.08
CA LYS A 153 -26.91 -22.67 13.58
C LYS A 153 -28.00 -23.18 12.60
N ASN A 154 -27.66 -23.36 11.33
CA ASN A 154 -28.50 -23.83 10.24
C ASN A 154 -28.31 -25.34 9.90
N GLY A 155 -27.59 -26.12 10.71
CA GLY A 155 -27.46 -27.57 10.54
C GLY A 155 -26.47 -28.03 9.45
N VAL A 156 -25.77 -27.10 8.80
CA VAL A 156 -24.80 -27.42 7.74
C VAL A 156 -23.49 -27.91 8.33
N GLU A 157 -23.03 -29.09 7.87
CA GLU A 157 -21.71 -29.64 8.19
C GLU A 157 -20.60 -28.72 7.68
N LEU A 158 -19.68 -28.31 8.55
CA LEU A 158 -18.67 -27.32 8.21
C LEU A 158 -17.46 -27.96 7.54
N LYS A 159 -17.47 -27.97 6.20
CA LYS A 159 -16.31 -28.39 5.39
C LYS A 159 -15.37 -27.20 5.16
N VAL A 160 -14.06 -27.41 5.35
CA VAL A 160 -13.02 -26.40 5.13
C VAL A 160 -12.90 -26.13 3.62
N ASN A 161 -13.48 -25.04 3.16
CA ASN A 161 -13.41 -24.59 1.77
C ASN A 161 -13.51 -23.04 1.70
N PRO A 162 -13.14 -22.42 0.56
CA PRO A 162 -13.18 -20.96 0.41
C PRO A 162 -14.54 -20.33 0.73
N VAL A 163 -15.63 -21.02 0.33
CA VAL A 163 -16.99 -20.50 0.44
C VAL A 163 -17.42 -20.39 1.90
N ASN A 164 -17.26 -21.47 2.66
CA ASN A 164 -17.63 -21.55 4.06
C ASN A 164 -16.76 -20.65 4.93
N ILE A 165 -15.48 -20.52 4.59
CA ILE A 165 -14.56 -19.59 5.26
C ILE A 165 -15.06 -18.15 5.11
N TYR A 166 -15.42 -17.75 3.89
CA TYR A 166 -15.97 -16.41 3.62
C TYR A 166 -17.33 -16.21 4.32
N ALA A 167 -18.22 -17.21 4.25
CA ALA A 167 -19.53 -17.17 4.88
C ALA A 167 -19.41 -16.92 6.40
N ALA A 168 -18.53 -17.67 7.06
CA ALA A 168 -18.29 -17.56 8.50
C ALA A 168 -17.77 -16.17 8.91
N PHE A 169 -16.85 -15.55 8.14
CA PHE A 169 -16.35 -14.22 8.49
C PHE A 169 -17.36 -13.10 8.32
N ASN A 170 -18.25 -13.24 7.34
CA ASN A 170 -19.22 -12.20 7.04
C ASN A 170 -20.58 -12.47 7.69
N GLY A 171 -20.70 -13.53 8.51
CA GLY A 171 -21.92 -13.86 9.23
C GLY A 171 -23.11 -14.19 8.30
N MET A 172 -22.83 -14.79 7.15
CA MET A 172 -23.82 -15.11 6.11
C MET A 172 -23.90 -16.62 5.88
N THR A 173 -24.92 -17.06 5.15
CA THR A 173 -25.06 -18.45 4.70
C THR A 173 -24.07 -18.78 3.58
N SER A 174 -23.76 -20.06 3.38
CA SER A 174 -22.90 -20.51 2.27
C SER A 174 -23.49 -20.13 0.91
N GLU A 175 -24.82 -20.14 0.76
CA GLU A 175 -25.50 -19.76 -0.49
C GLU A 175 -25.35 -18.25 -0.79
N GLU A 176 -25.48 -17.41 0.23
CA GLU A 176 -25.23 -15.96 0.10
C GLU A 176 -23.77 -15.68 -0.22
N ALA A 177 -22.86 -16.41 0.42
CA ALA A 177 -21.42 -16.32 0.17
C ALA A 177 -21.07 -16.69 -1.28
N GLU A 178 -21.63 -17.77 -1.82
CA GLU A 178 -21.45 -18.13 -3.24
C GLU A 178 -21.90 -17.00 -4.16
N LYS A 179 -23.12 -16.48 -3.96
CA LYS A 179 -23.64 -15.38 -4.78
C LYS A 179 -22.73 -14.15 -4.72
N ALA A 180 -22.20 -13.82 -3.54
CA ALA A 180 -21.30 -12.68 -3.34
C ALA A 180 -19.93 -12.90 -4.01
N MET A 181 -19.27 -14.03 -3.76
CA MET A 181 -17.94 -14.33 -4.31
C MET A 181 -17.95 -14.48 -5.83
N PHE A 182 -19.00 -15.09 -6.40
CA PHE A 182 -19.09 -15.31 -7.85
C PHE A 182 -19.72 -14.11 -8.61
N ALA A 183 -20.19 -13.06 -7.92
CA ALA A 183 -20.84 -11.91 -8.56
C ALA A 183 -19.96 -11.25 -9.63
N HIS A 184 -18.66 -11.07 -9.34
CA HIS A 184 -17.71 -10.49 -10.30
C HIS A 184 -17.53 -11.39 -11.52
N LYS A 185 -17.28 -12.69 -11.31
CA LYS A 185 -17.08 -13.67 -12.38
C LYS A 185 -18.32 -13.81 -13.26
N LYS A 186 -19.51 -13.75 -12.66
CA LYS A 186 -20.79 -13.75 -13.38
C LYS A 186 -20.91 -12.53 -14.29
N LYS A 187 -20.52 -11.34 -13.83
CA LYS A 187 -20.51 -10.12 -14.66
C LYS A 187 -19.52 -10.23 -15.82
N GLU A 188 -18.32 -10.75 -15.58
CA GLU A 188 -17.33 -10.99 -16.65
C GLU A 188 -17.86 -11.94 -17.74
N LEU A 189 -18.47 -13.06 -17.34
CA LEU A 189 -19.02 -14.05 -18.27
C LEU A 189 -20.18 -13.47 -19.10
N LEU A 190 -21.09 -12.75 -18.46
CA LEU A 190 -22.20 -12.08 -19.16
C LEU A 190 -21.71 -11.03 -20.16
N ALA A 191 -20.69 -10.25 -19.80
CA ALA A 191 -20.09 -9.28 -20.71
C ALA A 191 -19.38 -9.96 -21.90
N TYR A 192 -18.78 -11.13 -21.69
CA TYR A 192 -18.19 -11.92 -22.77
C TYR A 192 -19.27 -12.47 -23.71
N GLU A 193 -20.37 -13.01 -23.18
CA GLU A 193 -21.49 -13.53 -23.98
C GLU A 193 -22.21 -12.44 -24.78
N GLN A 194 -22.32 -11.22 -24.24
CA GLN A 194 -22.92 -10.08 -24.95
C GLN A 194 -22.05 -9.53 -26.08
N ASN A 195 -20.74 -9.81 -26.05
CA ASN A 195 -19.77 -9.38 -27.06
C ASN A 195 -19.42 -10.50 -28.07
N ARG A 196 -20.14 -11.62 -28.02
CA ARG A 196 -19.99 -12.78 -28.92
C ARG A 196 -21.14 -12.82 -29.91
#